data_AF-A0A659S3U7-F1
#
_entry.id   AF-A0A659S3U7-F1
#
_cell.length_a   1.000
_cell.length_b   1.000
_cell.length_c   1.000
_cell.angle_alpha   90.00
_cell.angle_beta   90.00
_cell.angle_gamma   90.00
#
_symmetry.space_group_name_H-M   'P 1'
#
loop_
_entity.id
_entity.type
_entity.pdbx_description
1 polymer ?
#
loop_
_entity_poly.entity_id
_entity_poly.type
_entity_poly.pdbx_seq_one_letter_code
_entity_poly.pdbx_strand_id
1 'polypeptide(L)'
;AATRPGRGETVGAQLTADARVRGVMFTGSTEVATLLQRNIATRLDAQGRPIPLIAETGGMNAMIVDSSALTEQVVVDVLASAFDSAGQRCSALRVLCLQDDIAEHTLKMLRGAMAECRMGNPGRLTTDIGPVIDSEAKDNIERHIQTMRAKGRPVFQAARENNDDAQEWQTGTFVMPTLIELENFAELEKEVFGPVLHVVRYNRNQLAELIKQINASGYGLTLGVHTRIDETIAQVTGSAHVGNLYVNRNMVGAVVGVQPFGGEGLSGTGPKAGGPLYLYRLLAHRPPNALNTTLTRQDARYPVDAQLKTTLLAPLTALTQWAADRPALQTLCRQFADLAQAGTQRLLPGPTGERNT
;
A
#
# COMPACT_ATOMS: atom_id res chain seq x y z
N ALA A 1 14.29 25.52 -2.40
CA ALA A 1 13.43 24.74 -3.32
C ALA A 1 12.79 25.71 -4.31
N ALA A 2 12.60 25.30 -5.56
CA ALA A 2 11.89 26.10 -6.56
C ALA A 2 10.66 25.31 -7.04
N THR A 3 9.51 25.98 -7.13
CA THR A 3 8.24 25.36 -7.56
C THR A 3 8.01 25.64 -9.04
N ARG A 4 7.61 24.61 -9.79
CA ARG A 4 7.27 24.71 -11.22
C ARG A 4 5.89 24.10 -11.47
N PRO A 5 4.82 24.92 -11.43
CA PRO A 5 3.48 24.46 -11.78
C PRO A 5 3.39 24.13 -13.27
N GLY A 6 2.66 23.07 -13.62
CA GLY A 6 2.38 22.71 -15.00
C GLY A 6 2.03 21.24 -15.13
N ARG A 7 1.72 20.83 -16.37
CA ARG A 7 1.32 19.45 -16.65
C ARG A 7 2.52 18.51 -16.63
N GLY A 8 2.28 17.25 -16.25
CA GLY A 8 3.32 16.23 -16.16
C GLY A 8 4.01 15.98 -17.51
N GLU A 9 3.24 15.91 -18.60
CA GLU A 9 3.74 15.63 -19.94
C GLU A 9 4.64 16.73 -20.53
N THR A 10 4.60 17.94 -19.96
CA THR A 10 5.43 19.06 -20.41
C THR A 10 6.50 19.39 -19.37
N VAL A 11 6.11 19.97 -18.24
CA VAL A 11 7.04 20.44 -17.21
C VAL A 11 7.76 19.26 -16.55
N GLY A 12 7.02 18.21 -16.18
CA GLY A 12 7.61 17.02 -15.55
C GLY A 12 8.59 16.29 -16.47
N ALA A 13 8.21 16.10 -17.73
CA ALA A 13 9.06 15.48 -18.75
C ALA A 13 10.35 16.28 -19.01
N GLN A 14 10.26 17.61 -19.14
CA GLN A 14 11.44 18.47 -19.33
C GLN A 14 12.39 18.42 -18.13
N LEU A 15 11.86 18.49 -16.90
CA LEU A 15 12.66 18.42 -15.69
C LEU A 15 13.40 17.08 -15.60
N THR A 16 12.70 15.98 -15.84
CA THR A 16 13.28 14.63 -15.74
C THR A 16 14.24 14.29 -16.88
N ALA A 17 14.22 15.04 -17.98
CA ALA A 17 15.20 14.93 -19.08
C ALA A 17 16.45 15.79 -18.86
N ASP A 18 16.41 16.82 -18.01
CA ASP A 18 17.54 17.74 -17.82
C ASP A 18 18.76 17.03 -17.21
N ALA A 19 19.91 17.12 -17.88
CA ALA A 19 21.16 16.45 -17.51
C ALA A 19 21.64 16.76 -16.08
N ARG A 20 21.24 17.90 -15.50
CA ARG A 20 21.60 18.32 -14.14
C ARG A 20 20.81 17.60 -13.06
N VAL A 21 19.68 16.96 -13.39
CA VAL A 21 18.90 16.17 -12.42
C VAL A 21 19.67 14.92 -12.02
N ARG A 22 19.80 14.72 -10.70
CA ARG A 22 20.59 13.65 -10.08
C ARG A 22 19.79 12.62 -9.32
N GLY A 23 18.47 12.76 -9.32
CA GLY A 23 17.53 11.83 -8.71
C GLY A 23 16.10 12.28 -8.99
N VAL A 24 15.18 11.32 -9.07
CA VAL A 24 13.76 11.57 -9.28
C VAL A 24 12.99 10.91 -8.14
N MET A 25 12.12 11.68 -7.50
CA MET A 25 11.17 11.20 -6.50
C MET A 25 9.78 11.43 -7.08
N PHE A 26 9.04 10.35 -7.27
CA PHE A 26 7.75 10.36 -7.94
C PHE A 26 6.70 9.65 -7.10
N THR A 27 5.51 10.25 -7.02
CA THR A 27 4.32 9.60 -6.47
C THR A 27 3.18 9.81 -7.46
N GLY A 28 2.56 8.73 -7.91
CA GLY A 28 1.51 8.79 -8.93
C GLY A 28 1.22 7.41 -9.54
N SER A 29 0.72 7.37 -10.78
CA SER A 29 0.33 6.11 -11.40
C SER A 29 1.52 5.23 -11.81
N THR A 30 1.31 3.91 -11.84
CA THR A 30 2.32 2.92 -12.27
C THR A 30 2.74 3.15 -13.73
N GLU A 31 1.82 3.59 -14.59
CA GLU A 31 2.10 3.91 -15.99
C GLU A 31 3.09 5.06 -16.11
N VAL A 32 2.88 6.15 -15.37
CA VAL A 32 3.78 7.32 -15.40
C VAL A 32 5.14 6.97 -14.78
N ALA A 33 5.17 6.21 -13.68
CA ALA A 33 6.42 5.72 -13.10
C ALA A 33 7.24 4.88 -14.09
N THR A 34 6.57 4.02 -14.87
CA THR A 34 7.21 3.21 -15.91
C THR A 34 7.79 4.07 -17.03
N LEU A 35 7.07 5.10 -17.47
CA LEU A 35 7.58 6.07 -18.45
C LEU A 35 8.81 6.81 -17.92
N LEU A 36 8.75 7.28 -16.67
CA LEU A 36 9.87 7.96 -16.01
C LEU A 36 11.10 7.05 -15.91
N GLN A 37 10.91 5.80 -15.50
CA GLN A 37 11.99 4.81 -15.42
C GLN A 37 12.67 4.63 -16.78
N ARG A 38 11.89 4.48 -17.87
CA ARG A 38 12.44 4.36 -19.24
C ARG A 38 13.23 5.59 -19.65
N ASN A 39 12.72 6.78 -19.35
CA ASN A 39 13.34 8.05 -19.74
C ASN A 39 14.70 8.28 -19.06
N ILE A 40 14.86 7.84 -17.81
CA ILE A 40 16.10 8.03 -17.05
C ILE A 40 17.06 6.83 -17.11
N ALA A 41 16.63 5.67 -17.64
CA ALA A 41 17.41 4.43 -17.63
C ALA A 41 18.77 4.54 -18.33
N THR A 42 18.87 5.34 -19.38
CA THR A 42 20.11 5.55 -20.14
C THR A 42 21.01 6.65 -19.54
N ARG A 43 20.54 7.34 -18.50
CA ARG A 43 21.24 8.45 -17.90
C ARG A 43 22.19 7.97 -16.81
N LEU A 44 23.42 8.47 -16.88
CA LEU A 44 24.42 8.29 -15.86
C LEU A 44 24.79 9.64 -15.25
N ASP A 45 25.20 9.59 -14.00
CA ASP A 45 25.82 10.73 -13.35
C ASP A 45 27.30 10.91 -13.73
N ALA A 46 27.92 11.98 -13.24
CA ALA A 46 29.33 12.27 -13.49
C ALA A 46 30.31 11.18 -13.01
N GLN A 47 29.85 10.24 -12.18
CA GLN A 47 30.61 9.10 -11.69
C GLN A 47 30.25 7.80 -12.44
N GLY A 48 29.45 7.87 -13.51
CA GLY A 48 29.01 6.71 -14.28
C GLY A 48 27.92 5.87 -13.61
N ARG A 49 27.21 6.42 -12.61
CA ARG A 49 26.18 5.69 -11.85
C ARG A 49 24.77 6.02 -12.36
N PRO A 50 23.82 5.06 -12.34
CA PRO A 50 22.43 5.33 -12.72
C PRO A 50 21.79 6.41 -11.85
N ILE A 51 20.90 7.20 -12.46
CA ILE A 51 20.09 8.19 -11.74
C ILE A 51 19.09 7.46 -10.82
N PRO A 52 19.09 7.71 -9.49
CA PRO A 52 18.12 7.10 -8.59
C PRO A 52 16.70 7.53 -8.92
N LEU A 53 15.79 6.55 -8.98
CA LEU A 53 14.35 6.74 -8.95
C LEU A 53 13.81 6.19 -7.65
N ILE A 54 13.02 7.01 -6.95
CA ILE A 54 12.10 6.56 -5.91
C ILE A 54 10.72 6.78 -6.50
N ALA A 55 10.02 5.69 -6.82
CA ALA A 55 8.66 5.74 -7.33
C ALA A 55 7.73 5.02 -6.36
N GLU A 56 6.78 5.76 -5.80
CA GLU A 56 5.69 5.24 -4.96
C GLU A 56 4.40 5.29 -5.79
N THR A 57 3.77 4.15 -6.02
CA THR A 57 2.68 4.02 -6.99
C THR A 57 1.40 3.48 -6.35
N GLY A 58 0.43 3.07 -7.18
CA GLY A 58 -0.87 2.59 -6.75
C GLY A 58 -0.86 1.23 -6.06
N GLY A 59 -2.05 0.74 -5.70
CA GLY A 59 -2.21 -0.53 -4.99
C GLY A 59 -3.55 -1.21 -5.26
N MET A 60 -3.52 -2.55 -5.33
CA MET A 60 -4.70 -3.40 -5.27
C MET A 60 -4.94 -3.89 -3.84
N ASN A 61 -5.21 -2.95 -2.94
CA ASN A 61 -5.22 -3.24 -1.51
C ASN A 61 -6.42 -4.10 -1.10
N ALA A 62 -6.16 -5.12 -0.31
CA ALA A 62 -7.18 -6.06 0.14
C ALA A 62 -7.35 -6.06 1.66
N MET A 63 -8.51 -6.48 2.14
CA MET A 63 -8.76 -6.77 3.56
C MET A 63 -9.34 -8.16 3.68
N ILE A 64 -8.66 -9.04 4.42
CA ILE A 64 -9.15 -10.40 4.70
C ILE A 64 -9.87 -10.40 6.04
N VAL A 65 -11.10 -10.89 6.06
CA VAL A 65 -11.92 -11.00 7.27
C VAL A 65 -12.35 -12.45 7.44
N ASP A 66 -12.07 -13.01 8.61
CA ASP A 66 -12.53 -14.36 8.96
C ASP A 66 -13.72 -14.33 9.92
N SER A 67 -14.30 -15.49 10.18
CA SER A 67 -15.51 -15.62 11.01
C SER A 67 -15.31 -15.28 12.49
N SER A 68 -14.07 -15.07 12.95
CA SER A 68 -13.77 -14.69 14.33
C SER A 68 -13.79 -13.17 14.56
N ALA A 69 -13.79 -12.39 13.47
CA ALA A 69 -13.80 -10.94 13.53
C ALA A 69 -15.11 -10.38 14.11
N LEU A 70 -15.03 -9.19 14.72
CA LEU A 70 -16.20 -8.45 15.16
C LEU A 70 -16.79 -7.66 13.98
N THR A 71 -17.99 -8.04 13.53
CA THR A 71 -18.62 -7.45 12.33
C THR A 71 -18.73 -5.92 12.39
N GLU A 72 -19.11 -5.36 13.54
CA GLU A 72 -19.26 -3.92 13.72
C GLU A 72 -17.93 -3.18 13.52
N GLN A 73 -16.84 -3.72 14.06
CA GLN A 73 -15.51 -3.15 13.90
C GLN A 73 -15.06 -3.24 12.44
N VAL A 74 -15.26 -4.40 11.81
CA VAL A 74 -14.96 -4.61 10.39
C VAL A 74 -15.67 -3.58 9.53
N VAL A 75 -16.97 -3.36 9.75
CA VAL A 75 -17.76 -2.39 8.96
C VAL A 75 -17.21 -0.98 9.09
N VAL A 76 -16.90 -0.53 10.31
CA VAL A 76 -16.31 0.80 10.56
C VAL A 76 -14.96 0.94 9.83
N ASP A 77 -14.09 -0.06 9.96
CA ASP A 77 -12.77 -0.03 9.33
C ASP A 77 -12.83 -0.12 7.80
N VAL A 78 -13.79 -0.88 7.26
CA VAL A 78 -14.05 -0.97 5.82
C VAL A 78 -14.53 0.36 5.27
N LEU A 79 -15.49 1.02 5.93
CA LEU A 79 -15.97 2.35 5.50
C LEU A 79 -14.83 3.37 5.48
N ALA A 80 -14.07 3.45 6.57
CA ALA A 80 -12.93 4.35 6.67
C ALA A 80 -11.84 4.02 5.64
N SER A 81 -11.60 2.75 5.35
CA SER A 81 -10.54 2.36 4.41
C SER A 81 -10.97 2.52 2.94
N ALA A 82 -12.24 2.29 2.60
CA ALA A 82 -12.70 2.29 1.21
C ALA A 82 -13.23 3.65 0.74
N PHE A 83 -13.90 4.40 1.63
CA PHE A 83 -14.68 5.57 1.22
C PHE A 83 -14.19 6.90 1.78
N ASP A 84 -13.34 6.91 2.83
CA ASP A 84 -12.68 8.14 3.26
C ASP A 84 -11.95 8.81 2.07
N SER A 85 -12.04 10.14 1.99
CA SER A 85 -11.49 10.93 0.90
C SER A 85 -11.99 10.48 -0.49
N ALA A 86 -13.24 9.97 -0.55
CA ALA A 86 -13.84 9.36 -1.73
C ALA A 86 -12.97 8.23 -2.32
N GLY A 87 -12.26 7.46 -1.47
CA GLY A 87 -11.38 6.38 -1.90
C GLY A 87 -10.14 6.85 -2.69
N GLN A 88 -9.82 8.15 -2.68
CA GLN A 88 -8.68 8.74 -3.39
C GLN A 88 -7.39 8.69 -2.55
N ARG A 89 -7.16 7.57 -1.87
CA ARG A 89 -5.90 7.26 -1.19
C ARG A 89 -5.26 6.07 -1.88
N CYS A 90 -3.93 6.09 -2.05
CA CYS A 90 -3.21 4.91 -2.54
C CYS A 90 -3.37 3.70 -1.61
N SER A 91 -3.59 3.92 -0.31
CA SER A 91 -3.86 2.88 0.69
C SER A 91 -5.33 2.48 0.83
N ALA A 92 -6.24 3.06 0.05
CA ALA A 92 -7.66 2.78 0.18
C ALA A 92 -7.96 1.30 -0.12
N LEU A 93 -8.90 0.73 0.62
CA LEU A 93 -9.35 -0.66 0.46
C LEU A 93 -10.06 -0.82 -0.89
N ARG A 94 -9.54 -1.69 -1.75
CA ARG A 94 -10.11 -1.99 -3.08
C ARG A 94 -10.91 -3.28 -3.07
N VAL A 95 -10.45 -4.30 -2.34
CA VAL A 95 -11.08 -5.63 -2.30
C VAL A 95 -11.24 -6.13 -0.86
N LEU A 96 -12.48 -6.22 -0.39
CA LEU A 96 -12.83 -6.89 0.86
C LEU A 96 -13.05 -8.39 0.62
N CYS A 97 -12.29 -9.23 1.30
CA CYS A 97 -12.39 -10.68 1.22
C CYS A 97 -13.08 -11.21 2.48
N LEU A 98 -14.31 -11.70 2.35
CA LEU A 98 -15.12 -12.18 3.47
C LEU A 98 -15.20 -13.69 3.49
N GLN A 99 -14.99 -14.32 4.65
CA GLN A 99 -15.27 -15.73 4.81
C GLN A 99 -16.76 -16.00 4.60
N ASP A 100 -17.09 -17.09 3.88
CA ASP A 100 -18.47 -17.44 3.49
C ASP A 100 -19.47 -17.36 4.66
N ASP A 101 -19.08 -17.88 5.83
CA ASP A 101 -19.95 -18.00 7.01
C ASP A 101 -20.47 -16.66 7.57
N ILE A 102 -19.73 -15.57 7.34
CA ILE A 102 -20.09 -14.23 7.83
C ILE A 102 -20.52 -13.27 6.73
N ALA A 103 -20.29 -13.61 5.46
CA ALA A 103 -20.36 -12.67 4.36
C ALA A 103 -21.73 -11.96 4.26
N GLU A 104 -22.84 -12.71 4.33
CA GLU A 104 -24.18 -12.12 4.23
C GLU A 104 -24.49 -11.15 5.38
N HIS A 105 -24.14 -11.53 6.61
CA HIS A 105 -24.38 -10.71 7.78
C HIS A 105 -23.56 -9.41 7.72
N THR A 106 -22.26 -9.53 7.43
CA THR A 106 -21.36 -8.38 7.30
C THR A 106 -21.77 -7.46 6.15
N LEU A 107 -22.16 -8.01 4.99
CA LEU A 107 -22.59 -7.21 3.85
C LEU A 107 -23.90 -6.47 4.11
N LYS A 108 -24.85 -7.09 4.82
CA LYS A 108 -26.08 -6.41 5.23
C LYS A 108 -25.77 -5.19 6.12
N MET A 109 -24.91 -5.36 7.12
CA MET A 109 -24.53 -4.26 8.01
C MET A 109 -23.74 -3.18 7.26
N LEU A 110 -22.80 -3.58 6.40
CA LEU A 110 -22.01 -2.67 5.59
C LEU A 110 -22.89 -1.83 4.65
N ARG A 111 -23.83 -2.44 3.92
CA ARG A 111 -24.77 -1.71 3.06
C ARG A 111 -25.63 -0.72 3.83
N GLY A 112 -26.08 -1.10 5.03
CA GLY A 112 -26.79 -0.19 5.93
C GLY A 112 -25.92 1.01 6.33
N ALA A 113 -24.69 0.75 6.76
CA ALA A 113 -23.77 1.81 7.18
C ALA A 113 -23.36 2.73 6.00
N MET A 114 -23.17 2.18 4.80
CA MET A 114 -22.96 2.97 3.57
C MET A 114 -24.12 3.93 3.28
N ALA A 115 -25.36 3.47 3.45
CA ALA A 115 -26.56 4.29 3.23
C ALA A 115 -26.69 5.44 4.24
N GLU A 116 -25.98 5.38 5.37
CA GLU A 116 -25.95 6.45 6.37
C GLU A 116 -24.86 7.50 6.13
N CYS A 117 -23.86 7.21 5.29
CA CYS A 117 -22.79 8.14 4.97
C CYS A 117 -23.32 9.36 4.20
N ARG A 118 -22.97 10.57 4.64
CA ARG A 118 -23.34 11.81 3.96
C ARG A 118 -22.29 12.19 2.91
N MET A 119 -22.68 12.17 1.65
CA MET A 119 -21.85 12.64 0.54
C MET A 119 -22.20 14.09 0.19
N GLY A 120 -21.22 14.98 0.06
CA GLY A 120 -21.51 16.40 -0.21
C GLY A 120 -20.29 17.33 -0.18
N ASN A 121 -20.54 18.63 -0.04
CA ASN A 121 -19.47 19.62 0.03
C ASN A 121 -18.54 19.40 1.25
N PRO A 122 -17.22 19.22 1.05
CA PRO A 122 -16.27 18.95 2.13
C PRO A 122 -16.06 20.14 3.08
N GLY A 123 -16.56 21.33 2.76
CA GLY A 123 -16.57 22.48 3.67
C GLY A 123 -17.57 22.35 4.83
N ARG A 124 -18.47 21.34 4.79
CA ARG A 124 -19.46 21.06 5.84
C ARG A 124 -18.90 19.97 6.77
N LEU A 125 -18.90 20.23 8.09
CA LEU A 125 -18.45 19.25 9.10
C LEU A 125 -19.25 17.93 9.08
N THR A 126 -20.48 17.98 8.56
CA THR A 126 -21.38 16.82 8.49
C THR A 126 -21.12 15.93 7.27
N THR A 127 -20.24 16.33 6.35
CA THR A 127 -19.89 15.57 5.16
C THR A 127 -18.87 14.48 5.50
N ASP A 128 -19.21 13.23 5.21
CA ASP A 128 -18.31 12.09 5.35
C ASP A 128 -17.51 11.86 4.07
N ILE A 129 -18.13 12.05 2.90
CA ILE A 129 -17.57 11.72 1.59
C ILE A 129 -17.65 12.92 0.64
N GLY A 130 -16.50 13.42 0.20
CA GLY A 130 -16.39 14.53 -0.75
C GLY A 130 -16.49 14.11 -2.22
N PRO A 131 -16.29 15.04 -3.17
CA PRO A 131 -16.21 14.74 -4.59
C PRO A 131 -14.90 14.04 -4.97
N VAL A 132 -14.88 13.39 -6.14
CA VAL A 132 -13.63 13.02 -6.81
C VAL A 132 -13.00 14.23 -7.48
N ILE A 133 -11.69 14.17 -7.73
CA ILE A 133 -10.85 15.33 -8.03
C ILE A 133 -11.28 16.11 -9.30
N ASP A 134 -11.70 15.42 -10.35
CA ASP A 134 -12.11 16.01 -11.62
C ASP A 134 -13.10 15.12 -12.39
N SER A 135 -13.55 15.60 -13.56
CA SER A 135 -14.51 14.91 -14.41
C SER A 135 -13.94 13.65 -15.06
N GLU A 136 -12.64 13.64 -15.38
CA GLU A 136 -12.00 12.46 -15.99
C GLU A 136 -11.97 11.30 -14.99
N ALA A 137 -11.64 11.59 -13.73
CA ALA A 137 -11.73 10.62 -12.64
C ALA A 137 -13.16 10.09 -12.48
N LYS A 138 -14.17 10.98 -12.43
CA LYS A 138 -15.59 10.59 -12.35
C LYS A 138 -15.99 9.65 -13.49
N ASP A 139 -15.73 10.04 -14.74
CA ASP A 139 -16.10 9.26 -15.92
C ASP A 139 -15.42 7.89 -15.94
N ASN A 140 -14.14 7.82 -15.55
CA ASN A 140 -13.40 6.57 -15.48
C ASN A 140 -13.98 5.61 -14.43
N ILE A 141 -14.34 6.13 -13.25
CA ILE A 141 -14.93 5.33 -12.17
C ILE A 141 -16.34 4.87 -12.56
N GLU A 142 -17.19 5.76 -13.08
CA GLU A 142 -18.54 5.42 -13.51
C GLU A 142 -18.52 4.39 -14.65
N ARG A 143 -17.60 4.50 -15.60
CA ARG A 143 -17.41 3.51 -16.67
C ARG A 143 -17.07 2.13 -16.12
N HIS A 144 -16.21 2.05 -15.11
CA HIS A 144 -15.90 0.79 -14.43
C HIS A 144 -17.16 0.19 -13.78
N ILE A 145 -17.92 0.99 -13.04
CA ILE A 145 -19.17 0.56 -12.39
C ILE A 145 -20.16 0.01 -13.42
N GLN A 146 -20.36 0.72 -14.54
CA GLN A 146 -21.26 0.25 -15.62
C GLN A 146 -20.74 -1.02 -16.30
N THR A 147 -19.43 -1.16 -16.47
CA THR A 147 -18.81 -2.38 -17.01
C THR A 147 -19.11 -3.58 -16.10
N MET A 148 -18.99 -3.42 -14.79
CA MET A 148 -19.29 -4.50 -13.84
C MET A 148 -20.79 -4.85 -13.79
N ARG A 149 -21.68 -3.85 -13.87
CA ARG A 149 -23.13 -4.09 -14.04
C ARG A 149 -23.42 -4.88 -15.31
N ALA A 150 -22.80 -4.50 -16.43
CA ALA A 150 -22.99 -5.18 -17.72
C ALA A 150 -22.47 -6.62 -17.70
N LYS A 151 -21.46 -6.93 -16.88
CA LYS A 151 -21.00 -8.30 -16.60
C LYS A 151 -21.95 -9.10 -15.68
N GLY A 152 -23.05 -8.49 -15.21
CA GLY A 152 -24.01 -9.13 -14.32
C GLY A 152 -23.58 -9.18 -12.86
N ARG A 153 -22.56 -8.42 -12.46
CA ARG A 153 -22.12 -8.36 -11.06
C ARG A 153 -23.13 -7.56 -10.21
N PRO A 154 -23.46 -8.01 -8.99
CA PRO A 154 -24.27 -7.23 -8.07
C PRO A 154 -23.58 -5.91 -7.74
N VAL A 155 -24.30 -4.80 -7.92
CA VAL A 155 -23.83 -3.45 -7.62
C VAL A 155 -24.80 -2.77 -6.68
N PHE A 156 -24.30 -2.35 -5.51
CA PHE A 156 -25.01 -1.54 -4.53
C PHE A 156 -24.40 -0.14 -4.47
N GLN A 157 -25.23 0.89 -4.55
CA GLN A 157 -24.82 2.28 -4.43
C GLN A 157 -25.77 3.00 -3.49
N ALA A 158 -25.22 3.64 -2.47
CA ALA A 158 -26.02 4.42 -1.52
C ALA A 158 -25.17 5.48 -0.83
N ALA A 159 -25.83 6.58 -0.49
CA ALA A 159 -25.43 7.59 0.47
C ALA A 159 -26.72 8.13 1.09
N ARG A 160 -26.62 8.79 2.24
CA ARG A 160 -27.76 9.38 2.93
C ARG A 160 -28.40 10.44 2.04
N GLU A 161 -29.70 10.30 1.81
CA GLU A 161 -30.47 11.29 1.03
C GLU A 161 -30.56 12.62 1.79
N ASN A 162 -30.23 13.69 1.10
CA ASN A 162 -30.39 15.06 1.57
C ASN A 162 -30.60 15.96 0.35
N ASN A 163 -31.68 16.75 0.36
CA ASN A 163 -32.06 17.57 -0.81
C ASN A 163 -30.98 18.58 -1.21
N ASP A 164 -30.29 19.19 -0.23
CA ASP A 164 -29.25 20.18 -0.49
C ASP A 164 -28.03 19.51 -1.14
N ASP A 165 -27.64 18.33 -0.66
CA ASP A 165 -26.51 17.59 -1.20
C ASP A 165 -26.83 17.01 -2.59
N ALA A 166 -28.07 16.52 -2.80
CA ALA A 166 -28.51 15.95 -4.08
C ALA A 166 -28.42 16.93 -5.25
N GLN A 167 -28.66 18.22 -5.01
CA GLN A 167 -28.47 19.27 -6.01
C GLN A 167 -26.98 19.49 -6.34
N GLU A 168 -26.11 19.46 -5.32
CA GLU A 168 -24.66 19.56 -5.51
C GLU A 168 -24.10 18.36 -6.28
N TRP A 169 -24.62 17.15 -6.07
CA TRP A 169 -24.20 15.95 -6.79
C TRP A 169 -24.34 16.06 -8.31
N GLN A 170 -25.34 16.80 -8.78
CA GLN A 170 -25.60 17.01 -10.21
C GLN A 170 -24.62 18.01 -10.85
N THR A 171 -24.05 18.91 -10.06
CA THR A 171 -23.19 20.01 -10.55
C THR A 171 -21.71 19.77 -10.27
N GLY A 172 -21.38 18.91 -9.30
CA GLY A 172 -20.02 18.53 -8.95
C GLY A 172 -19.60 17.16 -9.52
N THR A 173 -18.33 16.83 -9.25
CA THR A 173 -17.71 15.56 -9.63
C THR A 173 -17.90 14.52 -8.53
N PHE A 174 -19.14 14.17 -8.22
CA PHE A 174 -19.46 13.17 -7.21
C PHE A 174 -19.65 11.78 -7.83
N VAL A 175 -19.17 10.76 -7.12
CA VAL A 175 -19.43 9.35 -7.42
C VAL A 175 -20.00 8.71 -6.17
N MET A 176 -21.20 8.14 -6.29
CA MET A 176 -21.88 7.47 -5.18
C MET A 176 -21.00 6.33 -4.62
N PRO A 177 -20.84 6.19 -3.29
CA PRO A 177 -20.14 5.06 -2.68
C PRO A 177 -20.73 3.75 -3.20
N THR A 178 -19.86 2.90 -3.73
CA THR A 178 -20.26 1.73 -4.51
C THR A 178 -19.66 0.47 -3.93
N LEU A 179 -20.47 -0.58 -3.81
CA LEU A 179 -20.06 -1.94 -3.48
C LEU A 179 -20.37 -2.85 -4.66
N ILE A 180 -19.38 -3.62 -5.10
CA ILE A 180 -19.49 -4.57 -6.23
C ILE A 180 -19.08 -5.96 -5.74
N GLU A 181 -19.97 -6.94 -5.83
CA GLU A 181 -19.61 -8.34 -5.53
C GLU A 181 -18.95 -8.98 -6.76
N LEU A 182 -17.76 -9.55 -6.56
CA LEU A 182 -16.98 -10.29 -7.56
C LEU A 182 -17.09 -11.80 -7.29
N GLU A 183 -16.87 -12.59 -8.32
CA GLU A 183 -16.76 -14.05 -8.23
C GLU A 183 -15.40 -14.48 -7.74
N ASN A 184 -14.34 -13.79 -8.16
CA ASN A 184 -12.99 -14.01 -7.65
C ASN A 184 -12.12 -12.74 -7.76
N PHE A 185 -10.98 -12.76 -7.06
CA PHE A 185 -10.08 -11.62 -6.96
C PHE A 185 -9.50 -11.18 -8.33
N ALA A 186 -9.27 -12.13 -9.24
CA ALA A 186 -8.59 -11.87 -10.51
C ALA A 186 -9.44 -11.08 -11.52
N GLU A 187 -10.74 -10.91 -11.26
CA GLU A 187 -11.60 -10.05 -12.10
C GLU A 187 -11.22 -8.56 -12.07
N LEU A 188 -10.51 -8.14 -11.03
CA LEU A 188 -10.06 -6.77 -10.88
C LEU A 188 -8.60 -6.64 -11.31
N GLU A 189 -8.41 -6.34 -12.60
CA GLU A 189 -7.08 -6.28 -13.23
C GLU A 189 -6.31 -4.98 -12.95
N LYS A 190 -7.02 -3.88 -12.66
CA LYS A 190 -6.45 -2.55 -12.52
C LYS A 190 -7.07 -1.79 -11.35
N GLU A 191 -6.28 -0.91 -10.75
CA GLU A 191 -6.76 -0.04 -9.69
C GLU A 191 -7.88 0.88 -10.18
N VAL A 192 -8.94 1.00 -9.38
CA VAL A 192 -10.01 1.97 -9.56
C VAL A 192 -9.88 3.01 -8.45
N PHE A 193 -9.39 4.20 -8.80
CA PHE A 193 -9.04 5.26 -7.85
C PHE A 193 -10.27 6.10 -7.46
N GLY A 194 -11.20 5.50 -6.72
CA GLY A 194 -12.44 6.14 -6.31
C GLY A 194 -13.18 5.36 -5.22
N PRO A 195 -14.42 5.77 -4.86
CA PRO A 195 -15.18 5.19 -3.76
C PRO A 195 -15.90 3.89 -4.20
N VAL A 196 -15.12 2.92 -4.71
CA VAL A 196 -15.61 1.63 -5.20
C VAL A 196 -14.93 0.50 -4.44
N LEU A 197 -15.71 -0.16 -3.59
CA LEU A 197 -15.32 -1.36 -2.87
C LEU A 197 -15.75 -2.60 -3.65
N HIS A 198 -14.81 -3.51 -3.87
CA HIS A 198 -15.11 -4.84 -4.40
C HIS A 198 -15.18 -5.84 -3.24
N VAL A 199 -16.02 -6.86 -3.38
CA VAL A 199 -16.16 -7.92 -2.37
C VAL A 199 -15.96 -9.27 -3.02
N VAL A 200 -15.09 -10.10 -2.44
CA VAL A 200 -14.90 -11.50 -2.81
C VAL A 200 -15.24 -12.35 -1.59
N ARG A 201 -16.00 -13.44 -1.78
CA ARG A 201 -16.22 -14.44 -0.74
C ARG A 201 -15.16 -15.54 -0.86
N TYR A 202 -14.75 -16.12 0.26
CA TYR A 202 -13.81 -17.25 0.26
C TYR A 202 -14.15 -18.28 1.34
N ASN A 203 -13.84 -19.54 1.06
CA ASN A 203 -13.91 -20.59 2.06
C ASN A 203 -12.64 -20.56 2.93
N ARG A 204 -12.76 -20.82 4.25
CA ARG A 204 -11.59 -20.81 5.17
C ARG A 204 -10.43 -21.70 4.71
N ASN A 205 -10.72 -22.84 4.07
CA ASN A 205 -9.72 -23.78 3.54
C ASN A 205 -8.96 -23.22 2.32
N GLN A 206 -9.48 -22.15 1.70
CA GLN A 206 -8.88 -21.49 0.54
C GLN A 206 -8.10 -20.23 0.91
N LEU A 207 -7.91 -19.91 2.21
CA LEU A 207 -7.16 -18.73 2.63
C LEU A 207 -5.77 -18.65 1.99
N ALA A 208 -5.04 -19.77 1.93
CA ALA A 208 -3.72 -19.82 1.31
C ALA A 208 -3.76 -19.49 -0.19
N GLU A 209 -4.82 -19.92 -0.89
CA GLU A 209 -5.00 -19.62 -2.31
C GLU A 209 -5.40 -18.16 -2.53
N LEU A 210 -6.25 -17.61 -1.66
CA LEU A 210 -6.62 -16.19 -1.67
C LEU A 210 -5.37 -15.30 -1.50
N ILE A 211 -4.47 -15.61 -0.57
CA ILE A 211 -3.23 -14.86 -0.38
C ILE A 211 -2.36 -14.92 -1.65
N LYS A 212 -2.29 -16.07 -2.31
CA LYS A 212 -1.58 -16.18 -3.60
C LYS A 212 -2.21 -15.31 -4.69
N GLN A 213 -3.54 -15.26 -4.76
CA GLN A 213 -4.25 -14.41 -5.73
C GLN A 213 -3.97 -12.92 -5.48
N ILE A 214 -3.96 -12.49 -4.21
CA ILE A 214 -3.61 -11.12 -3.82
C ILE A 214 -2.18 -10.80 -4.27
N ASN A 215 -1.22 -11.67 -3.95
CA ASN A 215 0.19 -11.51 -4.36
C ASN A 215 0.36 -11.52 -5.89
N ALA A 216 -0.43 -12.33 -6.60
CA ALA A 216 -0.37 -12.46 -8.05
C ALA A 216 -0.89 -11.22 -8.81
N SER A 217 -1.57 -10.29 -8.13
CA SER A 217 -1.92 -8.98 -8.72
C SER A 217 -0.69 -8.16 -9.12
N GLY A 218 0.47 -8.48 -8.57
CA GLY A 218 1.72 -7.75 -8.76
C GLY A 218 1.81 -6.46 -7.94
N TYR A 219 0.72 -6.01 -7.32
CA TYR A 219 0.70 -4.91 -6.36
C TYR A 219 1.01 -5.41 -4.95
N GLY A 220 1.51 -4.52 -4.10
CA GLY A 220 1.94 -4.88 -2.76
C GLY A 220 2.04 -3.68 -1.83
N LEU A 221 0.96 -2.88 -1.70
CA LEU A 221 0.98 -1.66 -0.88
C LEU A 221 0.41 -1.87 0.53
N THR A 222 -0.91 -2.02 0.69
CA THR A 222 -1.54 -2.29 1.99
C THR A 222 -2.37 -3.58 1.99
N LEU A 223 -2.35 -4.31 3.11
CA LEU A 223 -3.23 -5.46 3.38
C LEU A 223 -3.76 -5.39 4.81
N GLY A 224 -5.08 -5.49 4.94
CA GLY A 224 -5.78 -5.57 6.22
C GLY A 224 -6.10 -7.02 6.56
N VAL A 225 -6.08 -7.35 7.85
CA VAL A 225 -6.55 -8.65 8.36
C VAL A 225 -7.40 -8.40 9.60
N HIS A 226 -8.64 -8.86 9.58
CA HIS A 226 -9.52 -8.89 10.74
C HIS A 226 -9.73 -10.34 11.18
N THR A 227 -9.16 -10.69 12.33
CA THR A 227 -9.20 -12.02 12.94
C THR A 227 -8.78 -11.95 14.41
N ARG A 228 -9.33 -12.85 15.23
CA ARG A 228 -8.91 -13.09 16.62
C ARG A 228 -8.00 -14.31 16.75
N ILE A 229 -7.62 -14.94 15.63
CA ILE A 229 -6.84 -16.17 15.60
C ILE A 229 -5.39 -15.88 15.23
N ASP A 230 -4.47 -16.04 16.17
CA ASP A 230 -3.04 -15.76 15.98
C ASP A 230 -2.42 -16.57 14.83
N GLU A 231 -2.88 -17.81 14.63
CA GLU A 231 -2.43 -18.65 13.50
C GLU A 231 -2.82 -18.02 12.14
N THR A 232 -4.03 -17.46 12.03
CA THR A 232 -4.47 -16.74 10.82
C THR A 232 -3.61 -15.48 10.61
N ILE A 233 -3.32 -14.72 11.68
CA ILE A 233 -2.45 -13.53 11.60
C ILE A 233 -1.07 -13.94 11.10
N ALA A 234 -0.45 -14.96 11.70
CA ALA A 234 0.87 -15.45 11.32
C ALA A 234 0.89 -15.97 9.88
N GLN A 235 -0.15 -16.70 9.46
CA GLN A 235 -0.27 -17.22 8.09
C GLN A 235 -0.33 -16.09 7.06
N VAL A 236 -1.18 -15.09 7.29
CA VAL A 236 -1.33 -13.97 6.34
C VAL A 236 -0.08 -13.09 6.35
N THR A 237 0.38 -12.65 7.51
CA THR A 237 1.54 -11.74 7.62
C THR A 237 2.85 -12.39 7.15
N GLY A 238 3.01 -13.70 7.30
CA GLY A 238 4.17 -14.45 6.83
C GLY A 238 4.17 -14.78 5.33
N SER A 239 3.01 -14.72 4.66
CA SER A 239 2.86 -15.13 3.25
C SER A 239 2.52 -13.99 2.30
N ALA A 240 2.07 -12.84 2.81
CA ALA A 240 1.70 -11.69 2.00
C ALA A 240 2.93 -10.92 1.52
N HIS A 241 2.91 -10.54 0.24
CA HIS A 241 3.91 -9.66 -0.39
C HIS A 241 3.36 -8.24 -0.46
N VAL A 242 3.41 -7.54 0.69
CA VAL A 242 2.92 -6.18 0.82
C VAL A 242 3.83 -5.34 1.70
N GLY A 243 3.83 -4.03 1.45
CA GLY A 243 4.60 -3.09 2.24
C GLY A 243 4.04 -2.86 3.65
N ASN A 244 2.73 -2.71 3.79
CA ASN A 244 2.09 -2.30 5.04
C ASN A 244 0.95 -3.24 5.42
N LEU A 245 1.10 -3.94 6.55
CA LEU A 245 0.11 -4.83 7.12
C LEU A 245 -0.64 -4.16 8.27
N TYR A 246 -1.95 -4.32 8.31
CA TYR A 246 -2.82 -3.76 9.35
C TYR A 246 -3.69 -4.87 9.94
N VAL A 247 -3.57 -5.11 11.25
CA VAL A 247 -4.31 -6.18 11.92
C VAL A 247 -5.37 -5.56 12.84
N ASN A 248 -6.64 -5.96 12.65
CA ASN A 248 -7.79 -5.53 13.45
C ASN A 248 -7.96 -4.00 13.54
N ARG A 249 -7.69 -3.30 12.44
CA ARG A 249 -7.87 -1.84 12.28
C ARG A 249 -8.05 -1.47 10.80
N ASN A 250 -8.39 -0.22 10.53
CA ASN A 250 -8.34 0.36 9.19
C ASN A 250 -6.92 0.31 8.55
N MET A 251 -6.88 0.43 7.23
CA MET A 251 -5.65 0.27 6.43
C MET A 251 -5.07 1.60 5.92
N VAL A 252 -5.57 2.73 6.42
CA VAL A 252 -5.24 4.07 5.95
C VAL A 252 -4.57 4.90 7.05
N GLY A 253 -4.02 6.06 6.69
CA GLY A 253 -3.47 7.01 7.67
C GLY A 253 -2.16 6.56 8.34
N ALA A 254 -1.25 5.96 7.59
CA ALA A 254 0.08 5.61 8.09
C ALA A 254 0.79 6.84 8.71
N VAL A 255 1.26 6.70 9.94
CA VAL A 255 1.89 7.77 10.71
C VAL A 255 3.40 7.73 10.52
N VAL A 256 3.98 8.88 10.15
CA VAL A 256 5.42 9.03 9.93
C VAL A 256 6.21 8.60 11.17
N GLY A 257 7.23 7.76 10.97
CA GLY A 257 8.08 7.25 12.05
C GLY A 257 7.46 6.10 12.87
N VAL A 258 6.18 5.80 12.68
CA VAL A 258 5.49 4.70 13.35
C VAL A 258 5.15 3.58 12.36
N GLN A 259 4.53 3.94 11.22
CA GLN A 259 4.28 3.03 10.10
C GLN A 259 4.97 3.57 8.84
N PRO A 260 6.29 3.36 8.66
CA PRO A 260 6.96 3.66 7.40
C PRO A 260 6.18 3.11 6.21
N PHE A 261 5.83 4.00 5.28
CA PHE A 261 4.84 3.72 4.26
C PHE A 261 5.49 3.57 2.89
N GLY A 262 5.03 2.58 2.14
CA GLY A 262 5.52 2.28 0.78
C GLY A 262 5.40 0.79 0.49
N GLY A 263 5.20 0.45 -0.78
CA GLY A 263 4.91 -0.91 -1.22
C GLY A 263 6.10 -1.64 -1.84
N GLU A 264 5.80 -2.78 -2.43
CA GLU A 264 6.68 -3.53 -3.31
C GLU A 264 6.00 -3.91 -4.64
N GLY A 265 6.75 -4.50 -5.57
CA GLY A 265 6.24 -4.85 -6.90
C GLY A 265 5.79 -3.62 -7.69
N LEU A 266 4.56 -3.66 -8.21
CA LEU A 266 3.93 -2.56 -8.95
C LEU A 266 3.57 -1.35 -8.06
N SER A 267 3.66 -1.49 -6.74
CA SER A 267 3.32 -0.44 -5.77
C SER A 267 4.48 0.46 -5.35
N GLY A 268 5.71 0.11 -5.72
CA GLY A 268 6.81 1.04 -5.61
C GLY A 268 8.19 0.40 -5.56
N THR A 269 9.20 1.26 -5.64
CA THR A 269 10.61 0.87 -5.56
C THR A 269 11.15 0.86 -4.13
N GLY A 270 10.46 1.56 -3.22
CA GLY A 270 11.01 1.98 -1.95
C GLY A 270 12.27 2.87 -2.12
N PRO A 271 12.99 3.12 -1.00
CA PRO A 271 12.66 2.74 0.37
C PRO A 271 11.40 3.46 0.90
N LYS A 272 10.77 2.89 1.93
CA LYS A 272 9.56 3.44 2.56
C LYS A 272 9.74 4.89 3.02
N ALA A 273 8.80 5.75 2.64
CA ALA A 273 8.70 7.11 3.13
C ALA A 273 8.41 7.14 4.64
N GLY A 274 8.97 8.13 5.34
CA GLY A 274 8.87 8.22 6.80
C GLY A 274 9.62 7.13 7.57
N GLY A 275 10.39 6.29 6.88
CA GLY A 275 11.26 5.26 7.47
C GLY A 275 12.73 5.67 7.55
N PRO A 276 13.56 4.90 8.29
CA PRO A 276 14.96 5.22 8.53
C PRO A 276 15.85 5.12 7.28
N LEU A 277 15.37 4.47 6.22
CA LEU A 277 16.13 4.24 4.98
C LEU A 277 16.00 5.36 3.95
N TYR A 278 14.97 6.20 4.06
CA TYR A 278 14.56 7.11 2.99
C TYR A 278 15.66 8.10 2.59
N LEU A 279 16.22 8.80 3.57
CA LEU A 279 17.24 9.83 3.35
C LEU A 279 18.53 9.27 2.75
N TYR A 280 18.87 8.01 3.05
CA TYR A 280 20.07 7.39 2.53
C TYR A 280 20.03 7.17 1.03
N ARG A 281 18.85 7.06 0.42
CA ARG A 281 18.69 6.94 -1.04
C ARG A 281 18.96 8.27 -1.76
N LEU A 282 18.91 9.39 -1.04
CA LEU A 282 19.11 10.74 -1.57
C LEU A 282 20.56 11.23 -1.45
N LEU A 283 21.43 10.46 -0.80
CA LEU A 283 22.84 10.80 -0.67
C LEU A 283 23.60 10.50 -1.96
N ALA A 284 24.36 11.47 -2.47
CA ALA A 284 25.30 11.25 -3.57
C ALA A 284 26.40 10.25 -3.18
N HIS A 285 26.78 10.22 -1.90
CA HIS A 285 27.67 9.22 -1.31
C HIS A 285 27.12 8.80 0.05
N ARG A 286 26.76 7.52 0.20
CA ARG A 286 26.29 6.94 1.45
C ARG A 286 27.49 6.34 2.21
N PRO A 287 27.76 6.73 3.47
CA PRO A 287 28.77 6.07 4.28
C PRO A 287 28.42 4.58 4.48
N PRO A 288 29.36 3.63 4.33
CA PRO A 288 29.06 2.19 4.38
C PRO A 288 28.33 1.75 5.65
N ASN A 289 28.69 2.32 6.80
CA ASN A 289 28.15 1.99 8.12
C ASN A 289 27.01 2.90 8.58
N ALA A 290 26.53 3.85 7.75
CA ALA A 290 25.57 4.86 8.20
C ALA A 290 24.27 4.24 8.75
N LEU A 291 23.76 3.21 8.07
CA LEU A 291 22.55 2.50 8.52
C LEU A 291 22.77 1.76 9.84
N ASN A 292 23.89 1.04 9.98
CA ASN A 292 24.21 0.37 11.23
C ASN A 292 24.27 1.37 12.38
N THR A 293 24.92 2.52 12.19
CA THR A 293 24.95 3.59 13.20
C THR A 293 23.56 4.06 13.60
N THR A 294 22.64 4.24 12.64
CA THR A 294 21.24 4.60 12.94
C THR A 294 20.52 3.50 13.72
N LEU A 295 20.62 2.25 13.26
CA LEU A 295 19.90 1.12 13.85
C LEU A 295 20.45 0.77 15.23
N THR A 296 21.76 0.77 15.44
CA THR A 296 22.37 0.53 16.76
C THR A 296 21.88 1.53 17.81
N ARG A 297 21.62 2.79 17.45
CA ARG A 297 21.03 3.77 18.37
C ARG A 297 19.59 3.42 18.77
N GLN A 298 18.83 2.83 17.86
CA GLN A 298 17.48 2.33 18.13
C GLN A 298 17.53 1.04 18.97
N ASP A 299 18.43 0.12 18.61
CA ASP A 299 18.63 -1.18 19.25
C ASP A 299 19.09 -1.03 20.71
N ALA A 300 19.78 0.08 21.04
CA ALA A 300 20.13 0.44 22.41
C ALA A 300 18.91 0.80 23.29
N ARG A 301 17.75 1.09 22.69
CA ARG A 301 16.51 1.44 23.40
C ARG A 301 15.45 0.35 23.33
N TYR A 302 15.39 -0.37 22.21
CA TYR A 302 14.40 -1.41 21.97
C TYR A 302 15.09 -2.68 21.47
N PRO A 303 14.76 -3.86 22.02
CA PRO A 303 15.37 -5.10 21.57
C PRO A 303 15.04 -5.38 20.10
N VAL A 304 16.05 -5.79 19.34
CA VAL A 304 15.90 -6.28 17.98
C VAL A 304 15.59 -7.78 18.01
N ASP A 305 14.61 -8.20 17.22
CA ASP A 305 14.43 -9.62 16.91
C ASP A 305 15.30 -9.96 15.70
N ALA A 306 16.23 -10.90 15.88
CA ALA A 306 17.16 -11.36 14.86
C ALA A 306 17.10 -12.89 14.69
N GLN A 307 16.03 -13.55 15.14
CA GLN A 307 15.91 -15.01 15.04
C GLN A 307 16.03 -15.49 13.59
N LEU A 308 15.34 -14.80 12.67
CA LEU A 308 15.37 -15.13 11.25
C LEU A 308 16.73 -14.83 10.59
N LYS A 309 17.45 -13.79 11.06
CA LYS A 309 18.77 -13.43 10.53
C LYS A 309 19.76 -14.59 10.63
N THR A 310 19.76 -15.35 11.72
CA THR A 310 20.66 -16.51 11.89
C THR A 310 20.45 -17.55 10.79
N THR A 311 19.18 -17.89 10.50
CA THR A 311 18.83 -18.81 9.43
C THR A 311 19.24 -18.28 8.06
N LEU A 312 18.98 -16.98 7.79
CA LEU A 312 19.33 -16.35 6.52
C LEU A 312 20.84 -16.20 6.30
N LEU A 313 21.65 -16.16 7.36
CA LEU A 313 23.11 -16.08 7.26
C LEU A 313 23.79 -17.43 7.04
N ALA A 314 23.09 -18.57 7.21
CA ALA A 314 23.71 -19.89 7.06
C ALA A 314 24.42 -20.10 5.70
N PRO A 315 23.84 -19.71 4.54
CA PRO A 315 24.54 -19.80 3.25
C PRO A 315 25.81 -18.94 3.19
N LEU A 316 25.79 -17.75 3.80
CA LEU A 316 26.96 -16.86 3.84
C LEU A 316 28.06 -17.41 4.72
N THR A 317 27.70 -18.03 5.85
CA THR A 317 28.66 -18.74 6.72
C THR A 317 29.33 -19.88 5.97
N ALA A 318 28.56 -20.68 5.22
CA ALA A 318 29.11 -21.76 4.39
C ALA A 318 30.07 -21.22 3.31
N LEU A 319 29.70 -20.11 2.64
CA LEU A 319 30.58 -19.44 1.68
C LEU A 319 31.89 -18.94 2.34
N THR A 320 31.78 -18.38 3.54
CA THR A 320 32.94 -17.88 4.30
C THR A 320 33.91 -19.01 4.66
N GLN A 321 33.39 -20.17 5.04
CA GLN A 321 34.18 -21.37 5.35
C GLN A 321 34.84 -21.96 4.10
N TRP A 322 34.10 -22.07 2.99
CA TRP A 322 34.64 -22.52 1.72
C TRP A 322 35.77 -21.59 1.22
N ALA A 323 35.66 -20.29 1.48
CA ALA A 323 36.66 -19.28 1.15
C ALA A 323 37.89 -19.25 2.10
N ALA A 324 38.19 -20.34 2.83
CA ALA A 324 39.29 -20.42 3.81
C ALA A 324 40.66 -19.97 3.27
N ASP A 325 40.94 -20.28 2.00
CA ASP A 325 42.15 -19.97 1.24
C ASP A 325 42.06 -18.63 0.48
N ARG A 326 40.95 -17.88 0.64
CA ARG A 326 40.66 -16.63 -0.08
C ARG A 326 40.38 -15.47 0.90
N PRO A 327 41.43 -14.86 1.49
CA PRO A 327 41.28 -13.84 2.53
C PRO A 327 40.42 -12.63 2.11
N ALA A 328 40.55 -12.17 0.85
CA ALA A 328 39.77 -11.06 0.34
C ALA A 328 38.26 -11.36 0.31
N LEU A 329 37.88 -12.57 -0.08
CA LEU A 329 36.49 -13.02 -0.10
C LEU A 329 35.93 -13.16 1.32
N GLN A 330 36.72 -13.69 2.26
CA GLN A 330 36.30 -13.76 3.67
C GLN A 330 36.01 -12.38 4.27
N THR A 331 36.86 -11.39 3.99
CA THR A 331 36.64 -10.01 4.44
C THR A 331 35.32 -9.46 3.90
N LEU A 332 35.02 -9.69 2.62
CA LEU A 332 33.74 -9.28 2.02
C LEU A 332 32.54 -10.00 2.65
N CYS A 333 32.65 -11.31 2.91
CA CYS A 333 31.59 -12.07 3.56
C CYS A 333 31.30 -11.56 4.97
N ARG A 334 32.34 -11.27 5.76
CA ARG A 334 32.19 -10.69 7.11
C ARG A 334 31.55 -9.31 7.05
N GLN A 335 32.04 -8.45 6.15
CA GLN A 335 31.48 -7.11 5.97
C GLN A 335 30.00 -7.17 5.55
N PHE A 336 29.63 -8.11 4.68
CA PHE A 336 28.23 -8.31 4.29
C PHE A 336 27.38 -8.78 5.48
N ALA A 337 27.87 -9.74 6.29
CA ALA A 337 27.16 -10.22 7.48
C ALA A 337 26.90 -9.10 8.50
N ASP A 338 27.89 -8.22 8.69
CA ASP A 338 27.82 -7.09 9.62
C ASP A 338 26.85 -6.00 9.15
N LEU A 339 26.80 -5.73 7.84
CA LEU A 339 25.95 -4.69 7.26
C LEU A 339 24.53 -5.16 6.92
N ALA A 340 24.33 -6.46 6.71
CA ALA A 340 23.04 -7.01 6.33
C ALA A 340 22.02 -6.90 7.48
N GLN A 341 20.85 -6.32 7.17
CA GLN A 341 19.72 -6.20 8.09
C GLN A 341 18.57 -7.17 7.74
N ALA A 342 18.78 -8.05 6.76
CA ALA A 342 17.81 -9.08 6.41
C ALA A 342 17.53 -10.00 7.60
N GLY A 343 16.26 -10.35 7.80
CA GLY A 343 15.83 -11.18 8.93
C GLY A 343 15.90 -10.50 10.29
N THR A 344 15.99 -9.17 10.34
CA THR A 344 15.84 -8.39 11.59
C THR A 344 14.50 -7.68 11.62
N GLN A 345 13.86 -7.66 12.78
CA GLN A 345 12.59 -6.98 13.04
C GLN A 345 12.76 -6.09 14.28
N ARG A 346 12.22 -4.86 14.23
CA ARG A 346 12.40 -3.87 15.31
C ARG A 346 11.06 -3.27 15.66
N LEU A 347 10.75 -3.19 16.95
CA LEU A 347 9.58 -2.44 17.38
C LEU A 347 9.77 -0.94 17.10
N LEU A 348 8.81 -0.35 16.39
CA LEU A 348 8.70 1.09 16.17
C LEU A 348 7.76 1.66 17.24
N PRO A 349 8.25 2.60 18.08
CA PRO A 349 7.40 3.20 19.10
C PRO A 349 6.30 4.04 18.44
N GLY A 350 5.07 3.88 18.91
CA GLY A 350 3.90 4.61 18.43
C GLY A 350 3.02 5.08 19.58
N PRO A 351 2.27 6.18 19.42
CA PRO A 351 1.38 6.69 20.46
C PRO A 351 0.13 5.83 20.67
N THR A 352 -0.15 4.88 19.77
CA THR A 352 -1.45 4.20 19.66
C THR A 352 -1.54 2.86 20.37
N GLY A 353 -0.54 2.46 21.18
CA GLY A 353 -0.55 1.17 21.90
C GLY A 353 -0.45 -0.08 21.02
N GLU A 354 -0.42 0.10 19.70
CA GLU A 354 -0.25 -0.95 18.71
C GLU A 354 1.22 -1.39 18.59
N ARG A 355 1.40 -2.67 18.24
CA ARG A 355 2.71 -3.22 17.91
C ARG A 355 3.05 -2.91 16.45
N ASN A 356 3.95 -1.96 16.23
CA ASN A 356 4.46 -1.61 14.89
C ASN A 356 5.88 -2.16 14.76
N THR A 357 6.19 -2.87 13.68
CA THR A 357 7.52 -3.48 13.48
C THR A 357 8.06 -3.34 12.08
#